data_AF-A0A644SPI2-F1
#
_entry.id   AF-A0A644SPI2-F1
#
_cell.length_a   1.000
_cell.length_b   1.000
_cell.length_c   1.000
_cell.angle_alpha   90.00
_cell.angle_beta   90.00
_cell.angle_gamma   90.00
#
_symmetry.space_group_name_H-M   'P 1'
#
loop_
_entity.id
_entity.type
_entity.pdbx_description
1 polymer ?
#
loop_
_entity_poly.entity_id
_entity_poly.type
_entity_poly.pdbx_seq_one_letter_code
_entity_poly.pdbx_strand_id
1 'polypeptide(L)'
;MKTLKNLFFGILLFIATVIALAYAFNYQHLFNAIALTYLKGETSATIDDGVDFPSRNIEKGVAQPWQKDSLYNKTSLPKNIVENLKSTNSASFLVIKDGKLVHEEYFGEYKPTTQTNSFSMAKAITVLLMGLAIEDHKIQSENQKFTDFYPNFNEVEHGNELTLRDLAAMEAGYYWDEDYRNPFLQNPRIYYGKNMAEALLKSPQFEAKPGSRFEYQSGATQLLGFAIRKAVNIPLSAYASQKLWKPLGMESDAYWNVDEDNKMEKTFCCINAIPRDYAKLGQLMLQKGNWNGKQLIDSTYIQKMITPTQHSNGIYGLGIWINNDAPYKYYHFWGFTSQLIIVIPEKNMVVVRTGKFNNEAKDDKGRSVQAAFLAENAVKTFAN
;
A
#
# COMPACT_ATOMS: atom_id res chain seq x y z
N MET A 1 30.76 40.67 23.16
CA MET A 1 30.11 39.63 23.99
C MET A 1 28.61 39.86 24.21
N LYS A 2 28.14 41.06 24.61
CA LYS A 2 26.71 41.32 24.88
C LYS A 2 25.82 41.15 23.62
N THR A 3 26.29 41.61 22.46
CA THR A 3 25.60 41.49 21.17
C THR A 3 25.48 40.02 20.71
N LEU A 4 26.53 39.22 20.91
CA LEU A 4 26.54 37.80 20.57
C LEU A 4 25.59 36.99 21.49
N LYS A 5 25.53 37.33 22.79
CA LYS A 5 24.57 36.76 23.74
C LYS A 5 23.13 37.11 23.38
N ASN A 6 22.87 38.36 23.00
CA ASN A 6 21.53 38.80 22.59
C ASN A 6 21.09 38.13 21.27
N LEU A 7 22.00 37.97 20.30
CA LEU A 7 21.73 37.25 19.07
C LEU A 7 21.42 35.77 19.35
N PHE A 8 22.23 35.11 20.18
CA PHE A 8 22.01 33.72 20.59
C PHE A 8 20.66 33.54 21.29
N PHE A 9 20.31 34.43 22.23
CA PHE A 9 19.02 34.38 22.92
C PHE A 9 17.85 34.64 21.95
N GLY A 10 18.00 35.55 20.99
CA GLY A 10 17.02 35.79 19.93
C GLY A 10 16.78 34.57 19.05
N ILE A 11 17.85 33.85 18.67
CA ILE A 11 17.75 32.60 17.91
C ILE A 11 17.02 31.53 18.72
N LEU A 12 17.36 31.35 20.00
CA LEU A 12 16.67 30.38 20.87
C LEU A 12 15.19 30.70 21.02
N LEU A 13 14.83 31.97 21.24
CA LEU A 13 13.44 32.39 21.36
C LEU A 13 12.67 32.16 20.05
N PHE A 14 13.29 32.45 18.91
CA PHE A 14 12.70 32.18 17.60
C PHE A 14 12.42 30.68 17.40
N ILE A 15 13.41 29.82 17.68
CA ILE A 15 13.26 28.36 17.59
C ILE A 15 12.14 27.87 18.52
N ALA A 16 12.14 28.32 19.78
CA ALA A 16 11.10 27.95 20.74
C ALA A 16 9.71 28.39 20.28
N THR A 17 9.59 29.57 19.66
CA THR A 17 8.33 30.08 19.11
C THR A 17 7.86 29.24 17.92
N VAL A 18 8.75 28.88 16.99
CA VAL A 18 8.43 28.00 15.86
C VAL A 18 7.95 26.64 16.35
N ILE A 19 8.61 26.07 17.36
CA ILE A 19 8.19 24.81 17.98
C ILE A 19 6.80 24.98 18.60
N ALA A 20 6.58 26.01 19.41
CA ALA A 20 5.29 26.25 20.05
C ALA A 20 4.15 26.40 19.03
N LEU A 21 4.36 27.16 17.95
CA LEU A 21 3.40 27.32 16.87
C LEU A 21 3.13 25.99 16.15
N ALA A 22 4.17 25.20 15.86
CA ALA A 22 3.99 23.90 15.22
C ALA A 22 3.11 22.97 16.05
N TYR A 23 3.27 22.93 17.38
CA TYR A 23 2.37 22.17 18.25
C TYR A 23 0.96 22.78 18.33
N ALA A 24 0.84 24.10 18.44
CA ALA A 24 -0.45 24.79 18.54
C ALA A 24 -1.33 24.58 17.30
N PHE A 25 -0.73 24.48 16.11
CA PHE A 25 -1.43 24.28 14.83
C PHE A 25 -1.38 22.83 14.32
N ASN A 26 -0.96 21.87 15.15
CA ASN A 26 -0.92 20.45 14.85
C ASN A 26 0.00 20.08 13.65
N TYR A 27 1.15 20.74 13.53
CA TYR A 27 2.20 20.54 12.52
C TYR A 27 3.47 19.86 13.08
N GLN A 28 3.41 19.24 14.26
CA GLN A 28 4.53 18.54 14.88
C GLN A 28 5.05 17.35 14.05
N HIS A 29 4.25 16.81 13.12
CA HIS A 29 4.67 15.77 12.18
C HIS A 29 5.84 16.21 11.29
N LEU A 30 6.03 17.52 11.08
CA LEU A 30 7.17 18.07 10.34
C LEU A 30 8.50 17.74 11.02
N PHE A 31 8.56 17.77 12.36
CA PHE A 31 9.76 17.40 13.09
C PHE A 31 10.08 15.91 12.93
N ASN A 32 9.05 15.05 12.98
CA ASN A 32 9.20 13.63 12.72
C ASN A 32 9.65 13.37 11.27
N ALA A 33 9.08 14.08 10.29
CA ALA A 33 9.50 13.98 8.89
C ALA A 33 10.98 14.34 8.71
N ILE A 34 11.44 15.43 9.35
CA ILE A 34 12.87 15.81 9.33
C ILE A 34 13.75 14.76 9.97
N ALA A 35 13.38 14.28 11.17
CA ALA A 35 14.19 13.32 11.93
C ALA A 35 14.27 11.95 11.26
N LEU A 36 13.16 11.47 10.70
CA LEU A 36 13.05 10.13 10.12
C LEU A 36 13.46 10.08 8.63
N THR A 37 13.64 11.23 7.98
CA THR A 37 14.01 11.32 6.56
C THR A 37 15.33 12.06 6.37
N TYR A 38 15.33 13.39 6.49
CA TYR A 38 16.48 14.21 6.12
C TYR A 38 17.70 13.99 7.02
N LEU A 39 17.50 13.83 8.34
CA LEU A 39 18.61 13.56 9.26
C LEU A 39 19.22 12.15 9.08
N LYS A 40 18.59 11.30 8.26
CA LYS A 40 19.12 9.99 7.85
C LYS A 40 19.79 10.02 6.48
N GLY A 41 19.86 11.19 5.84
CA GLY A 41 20.45 11.35 4.51
C GLY A 41 19.48 11.02 3.37
N GLU A 42 18.20 10.79 3.68
CA GLU A 42 17.17 10.51 2.67
C GLU A 42 16.43 11.78 2.27
N THR A 43 15.93 11.82 1.04
CA THR A 43 15.18 12.97 0.50
C THR A 43 13.66 12.77 0.54
N SER A 44 13.21 11.54 0.79
CA SER A 44 11.80 11.14 0.90
C SER A 44 11.70 9.80 1.64
N ALA A 45 10.47 9.36 1.94
CA ALA A 45 10.23 8.01 2.48
C ALA A 45 10.84 6.92 1.57
N THR A 46 11.39 5.87 2.17
CA THR A 46 12.12 4.81 1.46
C THR A 46 11.58 3.43 1.79
N ILE A 47 11.99 2.43 1.01
CA ILE A 47 11.59 1.04 1.29
C ILE A 47 12.17 0.46 2.58
N ASP A 48 13.10 1.16 3.24
CA ASP A 48 13.80 0.70 4.44
C ASP A 48 13.32 1.43 5.71
N ASP A 49 12.49 2.47 5.56
CA ASP A 49 12.09 3.35 6.66
C ASP A 49 11.13 2.69 7.66
N GLY A 50 10.58 1.52 7.33
CA GLY A 50 9.58 0.86 8.14
C GLY A 50 10.06 0.52 9.55
N VAL A 51 11.36 0.29 9.76
CA VAL A 51 11.94 0.01 11.09
C VAL A 51 11.93 1.23 12.01
N ASP A 52 11.71 2.42 11.45
CA ASP A 52 11.80 3.69 12.17
C ASP A 52 10.46 4.13 12.76
N PHE A 53 9.38 3.46 12.40
CA PHE A 53 8.04 3.74 12.89
C PHE A 53 7.59 2.65 13.86
N PRO A 54 6.75 2.99 14.86
CA PRO A 54 6.02 2.00 15.62
C PRO A 54 5.31 1.02 14.69
N SER A 55 5.31 -0.26 15.06
CA SER A 55 4.71 -1.30 14.23
C SER A 55 4.08 -2.40 15.07
N ARG A 56 3.28 -3.24 14.41
CA ARG A 56 2.77 -4.50 14.96
C ARG A 56 3.16 -5.65 14.06
N ASN A 57 3.46 -6.79 14.68
CA ASN A 57 3.74 -8.02 13.94
C ASN A 57 2.47 -8.52 13.24
N ILE A 58 2.68 -9.06 12.04
CA ILE A 58 1.78 -9.93 11.31
C ILE A 58 2.48 -11.29 11.33
N GLU A 59 2.17 -12.09 12.34
CA GLU A 59 2.81 -13.39 12.53
C GLU A 59 2.53 -14.32 11.35
N LYS A 60 3.55 -15.02 10.89
CA LYS A 60 3.39 -16.15 9.98
C LYS A 60 2.89 -17.39 10.72
N GLY A 61 2.40 -18.35 9.94
CA GLY A 61 2.03 -19.67 10.44
C GLY A 61 3.13 -20.69 10.17
N VAL A 62 2.72 -21.90 9.83
CA VAL A 62 3.63 -22.85 9.20
C VAL A 62 3.99 -22.32 7.81
N ALA A 63 5.26 -21.99 7.61
CA ALA A 63 5.74 -21.48 6.34
C ALA A 63 5.60 -22.55 5.25
N GLN A 64 5.13 -22.13 4.08
CA GLN A 64 5.08 -22.91 2.85
C GLN A 64 6.00 -22.23 1.84
N PRO A 65 7.30 -22.58 1.79
CA PRO A 65 8.22 -21.99 0.83
C PRO A 65 7.79 -22.24 -0.61
N TRP A 66 8.10 -21.31 -1.51
CA TRP A 66 7.84 -21.51 -2.93
C TRP A 66 8.48 -22.80 -3.46
N GLN A 67 7.67 -23.62 -4.15
CA GLN A 67 8.22 -24.65 -5.00
C GLN A 67 8.99 -23.97 -6.14
N LYS A 68 10.24 -24.37 -6.33
CA LYS A 68 11.08 -23.90 -7.43
C LYS A 68 10.74 -24.66 -8.70
N ASP A 69 10.67 -23.94 -9.81
CA ASP A 69 10.54 -24.56 -11.12
C ASP A 69 11.85 -25.28 -11.53
N SER A 70 11.75 -26.23 -12.45
CA SER A 70 12.90 -26.88 -13.07
C SER A 70 13.89 -25.91 -13.74
N LEU A 71 13.39 -24.75 -14.18
CA LEU A 71 14.13 -23.65 -14.79
C LEU A 71 14.52 -22.54 -13.79
N TYR A 72 14.34 -22.76 -12.48
CA TYR A 72 14.64 -21.78 -11.45
C TYR A 72 16.04 -21.16 -11.63
N ASN A 73 16.07 -19.84 -11.88
CA ASN A 73 17.26 -19.04 -12.15
C ASN A 73 18.17 -19.54 -13.30
N LYS A 74 17.65 -20.37 -14.21
CA LYS A 74 18.40 -20.83 -15.41
C LYS A 74 18.20 -19.93 -16.62
N THR A 75 17.07 -19.23 -16.71
CA THR A 75 16.82 -18.26 -17.77
C THR A 75 17.52 -16.95 -17.44
N SER A 76 18.53 -16.58 -18.24
CA SER A 76 19.20 -15.29 -18.12
C SER A 76 18.24 -14.15 -18.47
N LEU A 77 18.24 -13.09 -17.68
CA LEU A 77 17.48 -11.88 -17.99
C LEU A 77 18.05 -11.18 -19.24
N PRO A 78 17.19 -10.80 -20.21
CA PRO A 78 17.59 -9.92 -21.30
C PRO A 78 18.24 -8.63 -20.80
N LYS A 79 19.22 -8.13 -21.57
CA LYS A 79 20.03 -6.95 -21.22
C LYS A 79 19.17 -5.72 -20.86
N ASN A 80 18.09 -5.49 -21.59
CA ASN A 80 17.18 -4.36 -21.34
C ASN A 80 16.47 -4.48 -19.98
N ILE A 81 16.12 -5.69 -19.53
CA ILE A 81 15.54 -5.90 -18.19
C ILE A 81 16.59 -5.61 -17.12
N VAL A 82 17.80 -6.16 -17.26
CA VAL A 82 18.90 -5.93 -16.30
C VAL A 82 19.23 -4.45 -16.16
N GLU A 83 19.35 -3.74 -17.30
CA GLU A 83 19.63 -2.30 -17.31
C GLU A 83 18.50 -1.49 -16.66
N ASN A 84 17.24 -1.83 -16.95
CA ASN A 84 16.08 -1.20 -16.32
C ASN A 84 16.01 -1.45 -14.81
N LEU A 85 16.22 -2.69 -14.35
CA LEU A 85 16.19 -3.02 -12.93
C LEU A 85 17.28 -2.26 -12.16
N LYS A 86 18.47 -2.11 -12.75
CA LYS A 86 19.57 -1.31 -12.19
C LYS A 86 19.27 0.19 -12.19
N SER A 87 18.83 0.75 -13.32
CA SER A 87 18.57 2.20 -13.43
C SER A 87 17.40 2.67 -12.58
N THR A 88 16.47 1.77 -12.24
CA THR A 88 15.35 2.05 -11.35
C THR A 88 15.65 1.76 -9.87
N ASN A 89 16.88 1.36 -9.52
CA ASN A 89 17.27 0.99 -8.15
C ASN A 89 16.37 -0.11 -7.57
N SER A 90 16.17 -1.20 -8.32
CA SER A 90 15.43 -2.35 -7.82
C SER A 90 16.18 -2.98 -6.64
N ALA A 91 15.43 -3.45 -5.65
CA ALA A 91 15.89 -4.22 -4.50
C ALA A 91 15.69 -5.72 -4.73
N SER A 92 14.56 -6.09 -5.34
CA SER A 92 14.27 -7.46 -5.75
C SER A 92 13.45 -7.51 -7.04
N PHE A 93 13.61 -8.60 -7.78
CA PHE A 93 12.80 -8.95 -8.95
C PHE A 93 12.50 -10.45 -8.93
N LEU A 94 11.23 -10.83 -8.87
CA LEU A 94 10.78 -12.23 -8.81
C LEU A 94 9.76 -12.51 -9.92
N VAL A 95 9.80 -13.72 -10.45
CA VAL A 95 8.80 -14.25 -11.40
C VAL A 95 8.29 -15.59 -10.91
N ILE A 96 6.99 -15.65 -10.63
CA ILE A 96 6.23 -16.88 -10.40
C ILE A 96 5.48 -17.21 -11.68
N LYS A 97 5.52 -18.48 -12.09
CA LYS A 97 4.79 -19.00 -13.24
C LYS A 97 4.21 -20.36 -12.89
N ASP A 98 2.93 -20.56 -13.20
CA ASP A 98 2.20 -21.81 -12.92
C ASP A 98 2.34 -22.26 -11.46
N GLY A 99 2.32 -21.30 -10.53
CA GLY A 99 2.44 -21.53 -9.09
C GLY A 99 3.85 -21.88 -8.58
N LYS A 100 4.89 -21.73 -9.41
CA LYS A 100 6.28 -22.03 -9.06
C LYS A 100 7.19 -20.82 -9.25
N LEU A 101 8.19 -20.69 -8.39
CA LEU A 101 9.24 -19.68 -8.52
C LEU A 101 10.19 -20.05 -9.66
N VAL A 102 10.18 -19.27 -10.73
CA VAL A 102 11.04 -19.47 -11.92
C VAL A 102 12.26 -18.56 -11.89
N HIS A 103 12.13 -17.36 -11.34
CA HIS A 103 13.25 -16.43 -11.25
C HIS A 103 13.17 -15.60 -9.98
N GLU A 104 14.32 -15.38 -9.33
CA GLU A 104 14.52 -14.33 -8.34
C GLU A 104 15.93 -13.75 -8.44
N GLU A 105 16.02 -12.42 -8.42
CA GLU A 105 17.26 -11.67 -8.33
C GLU A 105 17.12 -10.57 -7.27
N TYR A 106 18.20 -10.35 -6.53
CA TYR A 106 18.29 -9.35 -5.46
C TYR A 106 19.50 -8.48 -5.73
N PHE A 107 19.36 -7.19 -5.47
CA PHE A 107 20.31 -6.18 -5.90
C PHE A 107 20.90 -5.44 -4.68
N GLY A 108 22.12 -4.91 -4.82
CA GLY A 108 22.76 -4.16 -3.74
C GLY A 108 22.92 -5.00 -2.47
N GLU A 109 22.41 -4.48 -1.35
CA GLU A 109 22.44 -5.14 -0.04
C GLU A 109 21.22 -6.02 0.26
N TYR A 110 20.22 -6.02 -0.63
CA TYR A 110 18.98 -6.74 -0.44
C TYR A 110 19.16 -8.25 -0.63
N LYS A 111 18.41 -9.03 0.14
CA LYS A 111 18.46 -10.49 0.19
C LYS A 111 17.04 -11.08 0.17
N PRO A 112 16.86 -12.40 -0.06
CA PRO A 112 15.56 -13.05 0.03
C PRO A 112 14.79 -12.83 1.34
N THR A 113 15.52 -12.53 2.42
CA THR A 113 14.98 -12.31 3.76
C THR A 113 14.80 -10.82 4.10
N THR A 114 15.20 -9.91 3.21
CA THR A 114 15.05 -8.47 3.48
C THR A 114 13.59 -8.08 3.31
N GLN A 115 13.01 -7.51 4.36
CA GLN A 115 11.67 -6.94 4.33
C GLN A 115 11.75 -5.51 3.80
N THR A 116 10.84 -5.16 2.89
CA THR A 116 10.75 -3.80 2.33
C THR A 116 9.35 -3.25 2.51
N ASN A 117 9.24 -1.94 2.74
CA ASN A 117 7.97 -1.24 2.86
C ASN A 117 7.15 -1.38 1.56
N SER A 118 5.91 -1.83 1.70
CA SER A 118 4.97 -2.06 0.61
C SER A 118 4.52 -0.76 -0.07
N PHE A 119 4.61 0.36 0.69
CA PHE A 119 3.85 1.57 0.42
C PHE A 119 2.39 1.21 0.06
N SER A 120 1.84 1.84 -0.97
CA SER A 120 0.45 1.70 -1.38
C SER A 120 0.01 0.29 -1.84
N MET A 121 0.91 -0.69 -2.01
CA MET A 121 0.45 -2.09 -2.22
C MET A 121 -0.43 -2.57 -1.05
N ALA A 122 -0.24 -2.03 0.15
CA ALA A 122 -1.07 -2.36 1.31
C ALA A 122 -2.54 -1.94 1.18
N LYS A 123 -2.88 -1.01 0.26
CA LYS A 123 -4.28 -0.63 0.02
C LYS A 123 -5.10 -1.81 -0.47
N ALA A 124 -4.55 -2.57 -1.43
CA ALA A 124 -5.15 -3.80 -1.90
C ALA A 124 -5.26 -4.85 -0.79
N ILE A 125 -4.28 -4.93 0.10
CA ILE A 125 -4.32 -5.82 1.27
C ILE A 125 -5.48 -5.41 2.20
N THR A 126 -5.66 -4.11 2.46
CA THR A 126 -6.80 -3.59 3.24
C THR A 126 -8.14 -3.95 2.60
N VAL A 127 -8.26 -3.87 1.26
CA VAL A 127 -9.47 -4.30 0.54
C VAL A 127 -9.67 -5.83 0.61
N LEU A 128 -8.61 -6.63 0.61
CA LEU A 128 -8.72 -8.08 0.89
C LEU A 128 -9.22 -8.35 2.31
N LEU A 129 -8.77 -7.57 3.31
CA LEU A 129 -9.26 -7.69 4.69
C LEU A 129 -10.74 -7.30 4.81
N MET A 130 -11.23 -6.33 4.02
CA MET A 130 -12.67 -6.06 3.93
C MET A 130 -13.43 -7.29 3.41
N GLY A 131 -12.94 -7.93 2.34
CA GLY A 131 -13.53 -9.16 1.80
C GLY A 131 -13.60 -10.26 2.87
N LEU A 132 -12.50 -10.51 3.57
CA LEU A 132 -12.45 -11.47 4.67
C LEU A 132 -13.42 -11.10 5.81
N ALA A 133 -13.57 -9.82 6.13
CA ALA A 133 -14.52 -9.36 7.16
C ALA A 133 -15.99 -9.51 6.72
N ILE A 134 -16.27 -9.49 5.41
CA ILE A 134 -17.58 -9.84 4.87
C ILE A 134 -17.83 -11.35 5.01
N GLU A 135 -16.84 -12.19 4.67
CA GLU A 135 -16.93 -13.65 4.87
C GLU A 135 -17.15 -14.03 6.34
N ASP A 136 -16.53 -13.28 7.27
CA ASP A 136 -16.70 -13.46 8.72
C ASP A 136 -17.99 -12.82 9.27
N HIS A 137 -18.85 -12.26 8.42
CA HIS A 137 -20.07 -11.53 8.78
C HIS A 137 -19.86 -10.38 9.78
N LYS A 138 -18.65 -9.77 9.76
CA LYS A 138 -18.32 -8.57 10.55
C LYS A 138 -18.68 -7.29 9.80
N ILE A 139 -18.66 -7.34 8.48
CA ILE A 139 -19.14 -6.31 7.57
C ILE A 139 -20.27 -6.93 6.74
N GLN A 140 -21.37 -6.22 6.57
CA GLN A 140 -22.55 -6.76 5.87
C GLN A 140 -22.30 -6.92 4.36
N SER A 141 -21.68 -5.91 3.74
CA SER A 141 -21.26 -5.90 2.34
C SER A 141 -20.34 -4.69 2.09
N GLU A 142 -19.74 -4.60 0.91
CA GLU A 142 -19.01 -3.39 0.50
C GLU A 142 -19.92 -2.15 0.43
N ASN A 143 -21.24 -2.30 0.29
CA ASN A 143 -22.18 -1.18 0.23
C ASN A 143 -22.62 -0.68 1.61
N GLN A 144 -22.12 -1.29 2.70
CA GLN A 144 -22.42 -0.84 4.04
C GLN A 144 -21.94 0.61 4.24
N LYS A 145 -22.74 1.42 4.95
CA LYS A 145 -22.44 2.83 5.19
C LYS A 145 -21.29 2.97 6.17
N PHE A 146 -20.41 3.94 5.92
CA PHE A 146 -19.33 4.27 6.84
C PHE A 146 -19.85 4.76 8.20
N THR A 147 -21.01 5.42 8.20
CA THR A 147 -21.69 5.92 9.41
C THR A 147 -22.15 4.84 10.37
N ASP A 148 -22.33 3.60 9.93
CA ASP A 148 -22.58 2.45 10.82
C ASP A 148 -21.41 2.22 11.79
N PHE A 149 -20.19 2.59 11.36
CA PHE A 149 -18.98 2.50 12.16
C PHE A 149 -18.66 3.84 12.82
N TYR A 150 -18.87 4.97 12.15
CA TYR A 150 -18.53 6.30 12.65
C TYR A 150 -19.71 7.27 12.50
N PRO A 151 -20.66 7.27 13.46
CA PRO A 151 -21.91 8.04 13.34
C PRO A 151 -21.74 9.56 13.19
N ASN A 152 -20.59 10.12 13.59
CA ASN A 152 -20.30 11.54 13.44
C ASN A 152 -20.24 12.01 11.98
N PHE A 153 -20.10 11.09 11.02
CA PHE A 153 -20.19 11.40 9.59
C PHE A 153 -21.64 11.68 9.13
N ASN A 154 -22.66 11.41 9.95
CA ASN A 154 -24.05 11.78 9.63
C ASN A 154 -24.28 13.29 9.61
N GLU A 155 -23.50 14.04 10.39
CA GLU A 155 -23.62 15.50 10.54
C GLU A 155 -22.79 16.26 9.49
N VAL A 156 -22.21 15.55 8.53
CA VAL A 156 -21.26 16.06 7.55
C VAL A 156 -21.90 15.93 6.18
N GLU A 157 -21.88 17.02 5.41
CA GLU A 157 -22.38 17.00 4.03
C GLU A 157 -21.71 15.85 3.23
N HIS A 158 -22.54 15.04 2.57
CA HIS A 158 -22.19 13.79 1.88
C HIS A 158 -21.67 12.63 2.75
N GLY A 159 -21.34 12.85 4.03
CA GLY A 159 -20.75 11.84 4.90
C GLY A 159 -21.68 10.65 5.18
N ASN A 160 -22.99 10.86 5.21
CA ASN A 160 -23.99 9.80 5.34
C ASN A 160 -24.19 8.96 4.07
N GLU A 161 -23.66 9.41 2.92
CA GLU A 161 -23.74 8.70 1.65
C GLU A 161 -22.58 7.72 1.47
N LEU A 162 -21.45 7.96 2.15
CA LEU A 162 -20.20 7.21 2.00
C LEU A 162 -20.36 5.72 2.32
N THR A 163 -20.00 4.86 1.37
CA THR A 163 -19.92 3.41 1.54
C THR A 163 -18.48 2.92 1.64
N LEU A 164 -18.28 1.70 2.16
CA LEU A 164 -16.96 1.06 2.14
C LEU A 164 -16.45 0.81 0.72
N ARG A 165 -17.36 0.58 -0.24
CA ARG A 165 -17.07 0.42 -1.66
C ARG A 165 -16.48 1.70 -2.24
N ASP A 166 -17.05 2.87 -1.93
CA ASP A 166 -16.53 4.15 -2.41
C ASP A 166 -15.10 4.38 -1.92
N LEU A 167 -14.80 4.00 -0.67
CA LEU A 167 -13.46 4.06 -0.11
C LEU A 167 -12.48 3.10 -0.81
N ALA A 168 -12.92 1.87 -1.10
CA ALA A 168 -12.11 0.86 -1.78
C ALA A 168 -11.88 1.18 -3.28
N ALA A 169 -12.85 1.84 -3.91
CA ALA A 169 -12.86 2.23 -5.31
C ALA A 169 -12.07 3.52 -5.60
N MET A 170 -11.62 4.23 -4.56
CA MET A 170 -11.06 5.59 -4.70
C MET A 170 -12.08 6.58 -5.27
N GLU A 171 -13.33 6.47 -4.81
CA GLU A 171 -14.46 7.31 -5.24
C GLU A 171 -15.11 8.00 -4.04
N ALA A 172 -14.34 8.24 -2.98
CA ALA A 172 -14.87 8.72 -1.70
C ALA A 172 -15.37 10.17 -1.75
N GLY A 173 -14.83 11.00 -2.66
CA GLY A 173 -15.09 12.44 -2.68
C GLY A 173 -14.58 13.19 -1.43
N TYR A 174 -13.71 12.54 -0.65
CA TYR A 174 -13.16 13.07 0.60
C TYR A 174 -12.17 14.20 0.31
N TYR A 175 -12.14 15.24 1.15
CA TYR A 175 -11.21 16.36 1.01
C TYR A 175 -9.77 15.90 1.23
N TRP A 176 -9.01 15.76 0.14
CA TRP A 176 -7.70 15.15 0.17
C TRP A 176 -6.81 15.63 -0.98
N ASP A 177 -5.58 16.02 -0.68
CA ASP A 177 -4.56 16.33 -1.70
C ASP A 177 -3.38 15.36 -1.56
N GLU A 178 -3.15 14.59 -2.62
CA GLU A 178 -2.15 13.52 -2.69
C GLU A 178 -0.74 14.04 -3.13
N ASP A 179 -0.48 15.36 -3.09
CA ASP A 179 0.86 15.91 -3.37
C ASP A 179 1.87 15.59 -2.27
N TYR A 180 2.58 14.47 -2.45
CA TYR A 180 3.65 13.99 -1.57
C TYR A 180 4.84 14.95 -1.39
N ARG A 181 4.96 16.01 -2.21
CA ARG A 181 6.07 16.98 -2.12
C ARG A 181 5.79 18.10 -1.13
N ASN A 182 4.53 18.32 -0.77
CA ASN A 182 4.15 19.39 0.14
C ASN A 182 4.04 18.84 1.58
N PRO A 183 4.98 19.19 2.48
CA PRO A 183 5.04 18.63 3.83
C PRO A 183 3.87 19.09 4.73
N PHE A 184 3.12 20.11 4.31
CA PHE A 184 1.99 20.68 5.05
C PHE A 184 0.64 20.02 4.73
N LEU A 185 0.59 19.12 3.73
CA LEU A 185 -0.63 18.41 3.35
C LEU A 185 -0.91 17.17 4.20
N GLN A 186 -2.03 16.51 3.88
CA GLN A 186 -2.59 15.40 4.63
C GLN A 186 -1.67 14.17 4.61
N ASN A 187 -0.99 13.87 3.50
CA ASN A 187 -0.12 12.69 3.34
C ASN A 187 1.02 12.64 4.38
N PRO A 188 1.90 13.67 4.46
CA PRO A 188 2.91 13.74 5.53
C PRO A 188 2.31 13.70 6.93
N ARG A 189 1.12 14.28 7.15
CA ARG A 189 0.47 14.28 8.46
C ARG A 189 0.06 12.86 8.87
N ILE A 190 -0.48 12.03 7.98
CA ILE A 190 -0.85 10.65 8.33
C ILE A 190 0.35 9.69 8.29
N TYR A 191 1.42 10.05 7.58
CA TYR A 191 2.66 9.26 7.53
C TYR A 191 3.57 9.50 8.73
N TYR A 192 3.81 10.75 9.12
CA TYR A 192 4.74 11.13 10.20
C TYR A 192 4.04 11.59 11.48
N GLY A 193 2.73 11.82 11.44
CA GLY A 193 1.94 12.24 12.60
C GLY A 193 1.64 11.09 13.56
N LYS A 194 1.25 11.49 14.77
CA LYS A 194 1.05 10.58 15.90
C LYS A 194 -0.35 9.99 15.99
N ASN A 195 -1.33 10.65 15.36
CA ASN A 195 -2.74 10.34 15.52
C ASN A 195 -3.50 10.46 14.19
N MET A 196 -3.70 9.33 13.52
CA MET A 196 -4.45 9.34 12.26
C MET A 196 -5.96 9.52 12.48
N ALA A 197 -6.48 9.09 13.64
CA ALA A 197 -7.90 9.24 13.96
C ALA A 197 -8.27 10.73 14.09
N GLU A 198 -7.40 11.53 14.73
CA GLU A 198 -7.58 12.98 14.78
C GLU A 198 -7.59 13.60 13.37
N ALA A 199 -6.66 13.18 12.50
CA ALA A 199 -6.52 13.75 11.17
C ALA A 199 -7.69 13.42 10.21
N LEU A 200 -8.36 12.27 10.39
CA LEU A 200 -9.40 11.81 9.45
C LEU A 200 -10.82 11.71 10.02
N LEU A 201 -10.99 11.53 11.32
CA LEU A 201 -12.31 11.25 11.91
C LEU A 201 -12.90 12.43 12.67
N LYS A 202 -12.08 13.37 13.16
CA LYS A 202 -12.52 14.47 14.04
C LYS A 202 -13.27 15.57 13.28
N SER A 203 -12.79 15.94 12.10
CA SER A 203 -13.36 17.00 11.28
C SER A 203 -13.33 16.59 9.80
N PRO A 204 -14.09 15.55 9.43
CA PRO A 204 -14.14 15.07 8.04
C PRO A 204 -14.77 16.13 7.13
N GLN A 205 -14.27 16.20 5.90
CA GLN A 205 -14.74 17.12 4.87
C GLN A 205 -14.80 16.38 3.54
N PHE A 206 -15.76 16.75 2.69
CA PHE A 206 -15.96 16.19 1.36
C PHE A 206 -15.99 17.32 0.34
N GLU A 207 -15.38 17.09 -0.83
CA GLU A 207 -15.43 18.02 -1.97
C GLU A 207 -16.44 17.58 -3.03
N ALA A 208 -16.85 16.32 -2.98
CA ALA A 208 -17.78 15.72 -3.91
C ALA A 208 -18.58 14.61 -3.23
N LYS A 209 -19.72 14.28 -3.81
CA LYS A 209 -20.53 13.15 -3.38
C LYS A 209 -19.75 11.82 -3.57
N PRO A 210 -19.75 10.90 -2.59
CA PRO A 210 -19.22 9.55 -2.77
C PRO A 210 -19.80 8.86 -4.00
N GLY A 211 -18.97 8.13 -4.73
CA GLY A 211 -19.33 7.43 -5.97
C GLY A 211 -19.53 8.34 -7.19
N SER A 212 -19.10 9.61 -7.15
CA SER A 212 -19.30 10.54 -8.28
C SER A 212 -18.08 10.73 -9.19
N ARG A 213 -16.87 10.54 -8.68
CA ARG A 213 -15.61 10.67 -9.43
C ARG A 213 -14.53 9.79 -8.85
N PHE A 214 -13.62 9.31 -9.70
CA PHE A 214 -12.40 8.62 -9.27
C PHE A 214 -11.33 9.64 -8.89
N GLU A 215 -10.74 9.45 -7.72
CA GLU A 215 -9.64 10.25 -7.21
C GLU A 215 -8.80 9.40 -6.24
N TYR A 216 -7.54 9.16 -6.58
CA TYR A 216 -6.67 8.30 -5.80
C TYR A 216 -6.24 8.98 -4.49
N GLN A 217 -6.71 8.46 -3.35
CA GLN A 217 -6.56 9.11 -2.05
C GLN A 217 -6.09 8.12 -0.97
N SER A 218 -4.96 8.41 -0.34
CA SER A 218 -4.50 7.62 0.80
C SER A 218 -5.46 7.70 2.00
N GLY A 219 -6.13 8.83 2.19
CA GLY A 219 -7.13 9.01 3.25
C GLY A 219 -8.34 8.08 3.11
N ALA A 220 -8.81 7.82 1.88
CA ALA A 220 -9.94 6.92 1.64
C ALA A 220 -9.65 5.49 2.14
N THR A 221 -8.47 4.96 1.85
CA THR A 221 -8.08 3.65 2.38
C THR A 221 -7.91 3.69 3.91
N GLN A 222 -7.41 4.79 4.48
CA GLN A 222 -7.28 4.91 5.93
C GLN A 222 -8.63 4.89 6.65
N LEU A 223 -9.65 5.55 6.10
CA LEU A 223 -11.03 5.45 6.57
C LEU A 223 -11.54 4.00 6.47
N LEU A 224 -11.30 3.32 5.36
CA LEU A 224 -11.67 1.91 5.21
C LEU A 224 -11.03 1.04 6.30
N GLY A 225 -9.74 1.26 6.58
CA GLY A 225 -9.04 0.61 7.68
C GLY A 225 -9.69 0.82 9.04
N PHE A 226 -10.11 2.05 9.35
CA PHE A 226 -10.84 2.36 10.58
C PHE A 226 -12.15 1.55 10.70
N ALA A 227 -12.95 1.50 9.63
CA ALA A 227 -14.18 0.71 9.61
C ALA A 227 -13.92 -0.78 9.82
N ILE A 228 -12.95 -1.37 9.10
CA ILE A 228 -12.60 -2.78 9.25
C ILE A 228 -12.14 -3.08 10.67
N ARG A 229 -11.23 -2.27 11.24
CA ARG A 229 -10.73 -2.48 12.62
C ARG A 229 -11.87 -2.45 13.63
N LYS A 230 -12.81 -1.52 13.46
CA LYS A 230 -14.00 -1.41 14.32
C LYS A 230 -14.93 -2.61 14.18
N ALA A 231 -15.12 -3.11 12.96
CA ALA A 231 -15.96 -4.28 12.66
C ALA A 231 -15.39 -5.57 13.26
N VAL A 232 -14.09 -5.81 13.12
CA VAL A 232 -13.44 -7.05 13.59
C VAL A 232 -13.06 -6.99 15.07
N ASN A 233 -13.02 -5.80 15.66
CA ASN A 233 -12.72 -5.53 17.07
C ASN A 233 -11.36 -6.09 17.57
N ILE A 234 -10.37 -6.17 16.68
CA ILE A 234 -8.98 -6.54 16.97
C ILE A 234 -8.03 -5.71 16.10
N PRO A 235 -6.73 -5.62 16.42
CA PRO A 235 -5.72 -5.05 15.52
C PRO A 235 -5.79 -5.61 14.10
N LEU A 236 -5.65 -4.74 13.09
CA LEU A 236 -5.66 -5.21 11.70
C LEU A 236 -4.47 -6.09 11.37
N SER A 237 -3.32 -5.89 12.03
CA SER A 237 -2.16 -6.77 11.87
C SER A 237 -2.45 -8.20 12.38
N ALA A 238 -3.19 -8.32 13.49
CA ALA A 238 -3.61 -9.59 14.05
C ALA A 238 -4.66 -10.27 13.16
N TYR A 239 -5.64 -9.50 12.66
CA TYR A 239 -6.63 -10.00 11.71
C TYR A 239 -5.98 -10.47 10.40
N ALA A 240 -5.06 -9.69 9.84
CA ALA A 240 -4.27 -10.07 8.67
C ALA A 240 -3.44 -11.33 8.93
N SER A 241 -2.81 -11.46 10.09
CA SER A 241 -2.08 -12.67 10.48
C SER A 241 -3.01 -13.89 10.46
N GLN A 242 -4.17 -13.80 11.11
CA GLN A 242 -5.11 -14.91 11.24
C GLN A 242 -5.74 -15.33 9.90
N LYS A 243 -6.17 -14.35 9.10
CA LYS A 243 -7.07 -14.59 7.95
C LYS A 243 -6.36 -14.60 6.61
N LEU A 244 -5.16 -14.04 6.52
CA LEU A 244 -4.40 -13.91 5.28
C LEU A 244 -3.00 -14.51 5.39
N TRP A 245 -2.18 -14.05 6.34
CA TRP A 245 -0.76 -14.42 6.44
C TRP A 245 -0.54 -15.89 6.80
N LYS A 246 -1.18 -16.37 7.88
CA LYS A 246 -1.11 -17.77 8.31
C LYS A 246 -1.70 -18.72 7.25
N PRO A 247 -2.90 -18.47 6.68
CA PRO A 247 -3.48 -19.33 5.64
C PRO A 247 -2.68 -19.41 4.33
N LEU A 248 -2.00 -18.32 3.93
CA LEU A 248 -1.13 -18.31 2.75
C LEU A 248 0.22 -19.01 2.98
N GLY A 249 0.49 -19.44 4.21
CA GLY A 249 1.75 -20.08 4.58
C GLY A 249 2.94 -19.15 4.30
N MET A 250 2.82 -17.86 4.60
CA MET A 250 3.89 -16.88 4.39
C MET A 250 5.23 -17.37 4.97
N GLU A 251 6.32 -17.10 4.26
CA GLU A 251 7.67 -17.57 4.59
C GLU A 251 8.25 -16.79 5.78
N SER A 252 7.91 -15.51 5.91
CA SER A 252 8.34 -14.64 7.00
C SER A 252 7.17 -13.97 7.71
N ASP A 253 7.41 -13.60 8.97
CA ASP A 253 6.61 -12.60 9.64
C ASP A 253 6.70 -11.31 8.81
N ALA A 254 5.68 -10.48 8.92
CA ALA A 254 5.71 -9.12 8.41
C ALA A 254 5.41 -8.15 9.56
N TYR A 255 5.62 -6.86 9.36
CA TYR A 255 5.14 -5.87 10.32
C TYR A 255 4.41 -4.74 9.62
N TRP A 256 3.35 -4.25 10.25
CA TRP A 256 2.57 -3.12 9.77
C TRP A 256 2.87 -1.91 10.63
N ASN A 257 3.34 -0.82 10.02
CA ASN A 257 3.52 0.42 10.78
C ASN A 257 2.18 0.97 11.27
N VAL A 258 2.21 1.52 12.48
CA VAL A 258 1.05 2.10 13.17
C VAL A 258 1.31 3.56 13.54
N ASP A 259 0.24 4.29 13.84
CA ASP A 259 0.37 5.59 14.52
C ASP A 259 0.85 5.42 15.98
N GLU A 260 1.36 6.49 16.57
CA GLU A 260 1.90 6.46 17.93
C GLU A 260 0.79 6.32 18.97
N ASP A 261 -0.30 7.07 18.83
CA ASP A 261 -1.30 7.27 19.88
C ASP A 261 -2.32 6.11 19.95
N ASN A 262 -2.92 5.74 18.80
CA ASN A 262 -4.01 4.76 18.76
C ASN A 262 -3.56 3.35 18.39
N LYS A 263 -2.27 3.22 18.04
CA LYS A 263 -1.68 2.03 17.42
C LYS A 263 -2.55 1.55 16.26
N MET A 264 -3.02 2.48 15.45
CA MET A 264 -3.78 2.21 14.23
C MET A 264 -2.81 1.91 13.10
N GLU A 265 -3.00 0.76 12.44
CA GLU A 265 -2.24 0.41 11.24
C GLU A 265 -2.45 1.47 10.15
N LYS A 266 -1.34 1.91 9.54
CA LYS A 266 -1.33 2.85 8.42
C LYS A 266 -1.86 2.15 7.17
N THR A 267 -3.15 1.87 7.08
CA THR A 267 -3.74 0.97 6.07
C THR A 267 -3.60 1.39 4.61
N PHE A 268 -3.27 2.66 4.37
CA PHE A 268 -2.90 3.17 3.05
C PHE A 268 -1.46 2.81 2.63
N CYS A 269 -0.64 2.35 3.58
CA CYS A 269 0.69 1.78 3.45
C CYS A 269 0.86 0.72 4.57
N CYS A 270 1.84 0.65 5.44
CA CYS A 270 3.24 0.39 5.20
C CYS A 270 3.46 -1.02 5.79
N ILE A 271 3.10 -2.04 5.02
CA ILE A 271 3.37 -3.43 5.40
C ILE A 271 4.79 -3.71 4.96
N ASN A 272 5.61 -4.29 5.84
CA ASN A 272 6.99 -4.62 5.54
C ASN A 272 7.11 -6.12 5.50
N ALA A 273 7.33 -6.67 4.31
CA ALA A 273 7.38 -8.10 4.06
C ALA A 273 8.49 -8.41 3.06
N ILE A 274 8.89 -9.68 3.02
CA ILE A 274 9.85 -10.18 2.04
C ILE A 274 9.16 -10.31 0.66
N PRO A 275 9.91 -10.18 -0.46
CA PRO A 275 9.30 -10.18 -1.79
C PRO A 275 8.61 -11.50 -2.17
N ARG A 276 9.04 -12.63 -1.62
CA ARG A 276 8.37 -13.92 -1.80
C ARG A 276 6.96 -13.95 -1.22
N ASP A 277 6.71 -13.23 -0.13
CA ASP A 277 5.39 -13.14 0.49
C ASP A 277 4.49 -12.15 -0.26
N TYR A 278 5.06 -11.07 -0.82
CA TYR A 278 4.34 -10.25 -1.80
C TYR A 278 3.88 -11.06 -3.02
N ALA A 279 4.72 -11.98 -3.51
CA ALA A 279 4.34 -12.84 -4.63
C ALA A 279 3.14 -13.74 -4.30
N LYS A 280 2.97 -14.19 -3.05
CA LYS A 280 1.82 -15.00 -2.62
C LYS A 280 0.51 -14.22 -2.66
N LEU A 281 0.54 -12.92 -2.37
CA LEU A 281 -0.64 -12.06 -2.53
C LEU A 281 -1.06 -11.98 -4.00
N GLY A 282 -0.10 -11.81 -4.91
CA GLY A 282 -0.37 -11.85 -6.35
C GLY A 282 -0.91 -13.21 -6.81
N GLN A 283 -0.35 -14.30 -6.29
CA GLN A 283 -0.79 -15.66 -6.61
C GLN A 283 -2.20 -15.95 -6.07
N LEU A 284 -2.56 -15.45 -4.88
CA LEU A 284 -3.92 -15.54 -4.35
C LEU A 284 -4.93 -14.85 -5.29
N MET A 285 -4.60 -13.66 -5.79
CA MET A 285 -5.43 -12.94 -6.76
C MET A 285 -5.56 -13.71 -8.08
N LEU A 286 -4.44 -14.23 -8.58
CA LEU A 286 -4.39 -15.07 -9.79
C LEU A 286 -5.29 -16.32 -9.65
N GLN A 287 -5.32 -16.91 -8.45
CA GLN A 287 -6.14 -18.08 -8.10
C GLN A 287 -7.55 -17.70 -7.64
N LYS A 288 -7.97 -16.44 -7.84
CA LYS A 288 -9.33 -15.97 -7.53
C LYS A 288 -9.73 -16.25 -6.07
N GLY A 289 -8.81 -16.06 -5.14
CA GLY A 289 -9.05 -16.24 -3.70
C GLY A 289 -8.94 -17.69 -3.20
N ASN A 290 -8.65 -18.66 -4.09
CA ASN A 290 -8.41 -20.05 -3.70
C ASN A 290 -6.91 -20.27 -3.40
N TRP A 291 -6.59 -20.82 -2.24
CA TRP A 291 -5.23 -21.20 -1.89
C TRP A 291 -5.17 -22.67 -1.51
N ASN A 292 -4.42 -23.48 -2.27
CA ASN A 292 -4.25 -24.92 -2.05
C ASN A 292 -5.59 -25.68 -1.86
N GLY A 293 -6.59 -25.35 -2.68
CA GLY A 293 -7.91 -25.98 -2.64
C GLY A 293 -8.88 -25.38 -1.63
N LYS A 294 -8.42 -24.47 -0.75
CA LYS A 294 -9.27 -23.75 0.19
C LYS A 294 -9.66 -22.39 -0.39
N GLN A 295 -10.96 -22.13 -0.53
CA GLN A 295 -11.44 -20.79 -0.84
C GLN A 295 -11.29 -19.89 0.39
N LEU A 296 -10.38 -18.92 0.33
CA LEU A 296 -10.13 -17.97 1.43
C LEU A 296 -10.99 -16.71 1.30
N ILE A 297 -11.18 -16.24 0.09
CA ILE A 297 -11.96 -15.03 -0.24
C ILE A 297 -12.86 -15.39 -1.41
N ASP A 298 -14.14 -15.05 -1.36
CA ASP A 298 -15.06 -15.38 -2.45
C ASP A 298 -14.56 -14.89 -3.82
N SER A 299 -14.67 -15.77 -4.81
CA SER A 299 -14.15 -15.51 -6.15
C SER A 299 -14.88 -14.35 -6.86
N THR A 300 -16.14 -14.10 -6.52
CA THR A 300 -16.89 -12.96 -7.04
C THR A 300 -16.41 -11.65 -6.42
N TYR A 301 -15.99 -11.66 -5.15
CA TYR A 301 -15.34 -10.50 -4.52
C TYR A 301 -13.99 -10.19 -5.19
N ILE A 302 -13.16 -11.20 -5.44
CA ILE A 302 -11.90 -11.00 -6.19
C ILE A 302 -12.19 -10.46 -7.60
N GLN A 303 -13.23 -10.96 -8.27
CA GLN A 303 -13.64 -10.43 -9.58
C GLN A 303 -14.07 -8.96 -9.48
N LYS A 304 -14.80 -8.55 -8.44
CA LYS A 304 -15.14 -7.14 -8.20
C LYS A 304 -13.88 -6.29 -8.00
N MET A 305 -12.87 -6.77 -7.28
CA MET A 305 -11.61 -6.05 -7.08
C MET A 305 -10.88 -5.74 -8.39
N ILE A 306 -10.91 -6.66 -9.35
CA ILE A 306 -10.21 -6.52 -10.64
C ILE A 306 -11.12 -6.04 -11.79
N THR A 307 -12.35 -5.63 -11.48
CA THR A 307 -13.26 -5.04 -12.47
C THR A 307 -13.17 -3.51 -12.35
N PRO A 308 -12.79 -2.79 -13.41
CA PRO A 308 -12.69 -1.34 -13.33
C PRO A 308 -14.03 -0.70 -13.00
N THR A 309 -14.00 0.34 -12.17
CA THR A 309 -15.20 1.15 -11.94
C THR A 309 -15.46 2.04 -13.15
N GLN A 310 -16.71 2.49 -13.28
CA GLN A 310 -17.09 3.42 -14.35
C GLN A 310 -16.29 4.74 -14.25
N HIS A 311 -16.13 5.29 -13.04
CA HIS A 311 -15.48 6.59 -12.86
C HIS A 311 -13.96 6.52 -13.00
N SER A 312 -13.34 5.34 -12.86
CA SER A 312 -11.90 5.16 -13.09
C SER A 312 -11.50 5.18 -14.58
N ASN A 313 -12.45 5.20 -15.51
CA ASN A 313 -12.19 5.10 -16.95
C ASN A 313 -11.30 3.88 -17.33
N GLY A 314 -11.49 2.76 -16.64
CA GLY A 314 -10.84 1.49 -16.95
C GLY A 314 -9.51 1.24 -16.24
N ILE A 315 -9.04 2.14 -15.37
CA ILE A 315 -7.70 2.06 -14.77
C ILE A 315 -7.67 1.48 -13.35
N TYR A 316 -8.81 1.42 -12.65
CA TYR A 316 -8.86 1.06 -11.25
C TYR A 316 -10.13 0.31 -10.85
N GLY A 317 -9.98 -0.76 -10.07
CA GLY A 317 -11.09 -1.53 -9.48
C GLY A 317 -11.25 -1.23 -7.99
N LEU A 318 -11.43 -2.26 -7.15
CA LEU A 318 -11.38 -2.09 -5.69
C LEU A 318 -9.97 -2.39 -5.20
N GLY A 319 -9.21 -1.34 -4.89
CA GLY A 319 -7.84 -1.46 -4.38
C GLY A 319 -6.76 -1.83 -5.41
N ILE A 320 -7.13 -2.08 -6.68
CA ILE A 320 -6.26 -2.68 -7.70
C ILE A 320 -6.19 -1.83 -8.97
N TRP A 321 -4.98 -1.64 -9.50
CA TRP A 321 -4.74 -0.99 -10.79
C TRP A 321 -4.89 -1.97 -11.95
N ILE A 322 -5.46 -1.52 -13.07
CA ILE A 322 -5.89 -2.38 -14.18
C ILE A 322 -5.38 -1.88 -15.53
N ASN A 323 -4.87 -2.81 -16.34
CA ASN A 323 -4.32 -2.57 -17.67
C ASN A 323 -4.89 -3.60 -18.67
N ASN A 324 -6.18 -3.47 -18.98
CA ASN A 324 -6.89 -4.35 -19.92
C ASN A 324 -6.62 -4.05 -21.40
N ASP A 325 -6.00 -2.90 -21.69
CA ASP A 325 -5.59 -2.41 -23.01
C ASP A 325 -4.11 -2.71 -23.32
N ALA A 326 -3.38 -3.35 -22.40
CA ALA A 326 -2.02 -3.80 -22.64
C ALA A 326 -1.99 -5.05 -23.56
N PRO A 327 -0.86 -5.32 -24.26
CA PRO A 327 -0.71 -6.51 -25.12
C PRO A 327 -0.97 -7.83 -24.39
N TYR A 328 -0.62 -7.89 -23.11
CA TYR A 328 -1.01 -8.94 -22.19
C TYR A 328 -1.79 -8.28 -21.06
N LYS A 329 -3.05 -8.67 -20.86
CA LYS A 329 -3.87 -8.06 -19.81
C LYS A 329 -3.28 -8.37 -18.45
N TYR A 330 -3.11 -7.34 -17.63
CA TYR A 330 -2.63 -7.49 -16.28
C TYR A 330 -3.34 -6.52 -15.33
N TYR A 331 -3.30 -6.86 -14.06
CA TYR A 331 -3.67 -5.99 -12.96
C TYR A 331 -2.57 -6.04 -11.91
N HIS A 332 -2.46 -5.00 -11.09
CA HIS A 332 -1.31 -4.91 -10.19
C HIS A 332 -1.56 -4.10 -8.92
N PHE A 333 -0.75 -4.42 -7.93
CA PHE A 333 -0.57 -3.65 -6.70
C PHE A 333 0.53 -2.65 -7.01
N TRP A 334 0.32 -1.37 -6.68
CA TRP A 334 1.29 -0.32 -6.97
C TRP A 334 1.57 0.52 -5.72
N GLY A 335 2.80 0.46 -5.26
CA GLY A 335 3.36 1.26 -4.18
C GLY A 335 4.25 2.40 -4.69
N PHE A 336 4.40 3.43 -3.86
CA PHE A 336 5.38 4.49 -4.06
C PHE A 336 6.78 3.91 -4.32
N THR A 337 7.59 4.61 -5.09
CA THR A 337 8.92 4.16 -5.56
C THR A 337 8.93 2.86 -6.40
N SER A 338 7.78 2.55 -7.00
CA SER A 338 7.46 1.38 -7.85
C SER A 338 7.59 0.03 -7.14
N GLN A 339 6.95 -0.09 -5.97
CA GLN A 339 6.66 -1.43 -5.45
C GLN A 339 5.54 -2.04 -6.28
N LEU A 340 5.78 -3.21 -6.86
CA LEU A 340 4.89 -3.81 -7.83
C LEU A 340 4.64 -5.29 -7.51
N ILE A 341 3.37 -5.68 -7.50
CA ILE A 341 2.92 -7.07 -7.65
C ILE A 341 2.03 -7.09 -8.88
N ILE A 342 2.55 -7.58 -9.99
CA ILE A 342 1.87 -7.63 -11.29
C ILE A 342 1.34 -9.03 -11.49
N VAL A 343 0.06 -9.15 -11.84
CA VAL A 343 -0.59 -10.43 -12.10
C VAL A 343 -1.05 -10.46 -13.55
N ILE A 344 -0.65 -11.49 -14.27
CA ILE A 344 -0.89 -11.68 -15.71
C ILE A 344 -1.69 -12.97 -15.90
N PRO A 345 -3.03 -12.93 -15.83
CA PRO A 345 -3.86 -14.14 -15.80
C PRO A 345 -3.71 -15.04 -17.01
N GLU A 346 -3.66 -14.47 -18.21
CA GLU A 346 -3.52 -15.22 -19.47
C GLU A 346 -2.23 -16.04 -19.56
N LYS A 347 -1.27 -15.75 -18.67
CA LYS A 347 0.02 -16.42 -18.59
C LYS A 347 0.26 -17.10 -17.25
N ASN A 348 -0.72 -17.22 -16.36
CA ASN A 348 -0.54 -17.79 -15.01
C ASN A 348 0.72 -17.27 -14.31
N MET A 349 0.97 -15.97 -14.40
CA MET A 349 2.24 -15.36 -14.01
C MET A 349 2.04 -14.25 -12.99
N VAL A 350 2.93 -14.20 -12.00
CA VAL A 350 3.07 -13.09 -11.05
C VAL A 350 4.48 -12.56 -11.13
N VAL A 351 4.63 -11.25 -11.26
CA VAL A 351 5.92 -10.57 -11.25
C VAL A 351 5.96 -9.63 -10.06
N VAL A 352 6.99 -9.75 -9.23
CA VAL A 352 7.21 -8.84 -8.09
C VAL A 352 8.46 -8.02 -8.33
N ARG A 353 8.36 -6.72 -8.05
CA ARG A 353 9.51 -5.84 -7.99
C ARG A 353 9.40 -4.93 -6.78
N THR A 354 10.47 -4.86 -5.99
CA THR A 354 10.65 -3.83 -4.95
C THR A 354 11.85 -2.97 -5.31
N GLY A 355 11.90 -1.72 -4.84
CA GLY A 355 13.02 -0.82 -5.17
C GLY A 355 12.82 0.65 -4.78
N LYS A 356 13.70 1.53 -5.26
CA LYS A 356 13.74 2.98 -4.93
C LYS A 356 13.61 3.86 -6.18
N PHE A 357 12.54 3.68 -6.97
CA PHE A 357 12.35 4.46 -8.21
C PHE A 357 11.50 5.73 -7.99
N ASN A 358 12.13 6.83 -7.60
CA ASN A 358 11.43 8.06 -7.19
C ASN A 358 10.84 8.90 -8.34
N ASN A 359 11.20 8.60 -9.59
CA ASN A 359 10.78 9.34 -10.80
C ASN A 359 10.04 8.44 -11.79
N GLU A 360 9.11 7.65 -11.28
CA GLU A 360 8.33 6.74 -12.11
C GLU A 360 7.48 7.49 -13.14
N ALA A 361 7.75 7.24 -14.42
CA ALA A 361 6.96 7.75 -15.52
C ALA A 361 5.56 7.12 -15.50
N LYS A 362 4.56 7.94 -15.82
CA LYS A 362 3.17 7.53 -15.97
C LYS A 362 2.75 7.65 -17.43
N ASP A 363 1.87 6.74 -17.87
CA ASP A 363 1.21 6.86 -19.18
C ASP A 363 0.18 8.01 -19.19
N ASP A 364 -0.48 8.20 -20.33
CA ASP A 364 -1.53 9.20 -20.55
C ASP A 364 -2.75 9.01 -19.63
N LYS A 365 -2.93 7.80 -19.09
CA LYS A 365 -3.98 7.45 -18.12
C LYS A 365 -3.50 7.44 -16.67
N GLY A 366 -2.26 7.90 -16.42
CA GLY A 366 -1.70 7.99 -15.07
C GLY A 366 -1.19 6.67 -14.49
N ARG A 367 -1.02 5.62 -15.30
CA ARG A 367 -0.60 4.28 -14.85
C ARG A 367 0.91 4.09 -14.98
N SER A 368 1.45 3.15 -14.23
CA SER A 368 2.89 2.83 -14.19
C SER A 368 3.44 2.35 -15.54
N VAL A 369 4.38 3.11 -16.12
CA VAL A 369 5.16 2.65 -17.28
C VAL A 369 6.10 1.49 -16.89
N GLN A 370 6.59 1.49 -15.65
CA GLN A 370 7.45 0.43 -15.13
C GLN A 370 6.71 -0.91 -15.04
N ALA A 371 5.45 -0.91 -14.62
CA ALA A 371 4.62 -2.11 -14.58
C ALA A 371 4.39 -2.67 -15.99
N ALA A 372 4.08 -1.80 -16.96
CA ALA A 372 3.92 -2.20 -18.37
C ALA A 372 5.21 -2.83 -18.91
N PHE A 373 6.35 -2.18 -18.69
CA PHE A 373 7.66 -2.68 -19.11
C PHE A 373 7.96 -4.07 -18.52
N LEU A 374 7.79 -4.23 -17.21
CA LEU A 374 8.07 -5.51 -16.53
C LEU A 374 7.08 -6.61 -16.93
N ALA A 375 5.79 -6.30 -17.07
CA ALA A 375 4.79 -7.26 -17.49
C ALA A 375 5.10 -7.83 -18.88
N GLU A 376 5.34 -6.96 -19.86
CA GLU A 376 5.59 -7.37 -21.23
C GLU A 376 6.90 -8.16 -21.35
N ASN A 377 7.97 -7.68 -20.72
CA ASN A 377 9.28 -8.33 -20.83
C ASN A 377 9.35 -9.64 -20.02
N ALA A 378 8.65 -9.75 -18.89
CA ALA A 378 8.53 -11.01 -18.16
C ALA A 378 7.81 -12.07 -19.00
N VAL A 379 6.72 -11.71 -19.68
CA VAL A 379 6.02 -12.64 -20.59
C VAL A 379 6.93 -13.07 -21.74
N LYS A 380 7.63 -12.14 -22.40
CA LYS A 380 8.57 -12.49 -23.48
C LYS A 380 9.71 -13.41 -23.04
N THR A 381 10.11 -13.33 -21.77
CA THR A 381 11.27 -14.06 -21.24
C THR A 381 10.89 -15.41 -20.62
N PHE A 382 9.75 -15.50 -19.94
CA PHE A 382 9.40 -16.62 -19.06
C PHE A 382 8.08 -17.33 -19.42
N ALA A 383 7.38 -16.92 -20.48
CA ALA A 383 6.10 -17.55 -20.83
C ALA A 383 6.23 -18.85 -21.66
N ASN A 384 7.39 -19.10 -22.27
CA ASN A 384 7.65 -20.23 -23.17
C ASN A 384 8.54 -21.28 -22.52
#